data_AF-A0A971JK28-F1
#
_entry.id   AF-A0A971JK28-F1
#
_cell.length_a   1.000
_cell.length_b   1.000
_cell.length_c   1.000
_cell.angle_alpha   90.00
_cell.angle_beta   90.00
_cell.angle_gamma   90.00
#
_symmetry.space_group_name_H-M   'P 1'
#
loop_
_entity.id
_entity.type
_entity.pdbx_description
1 polymer ?
#
loop_
_entity_poly.entity_id
_entity_poly.type
_entity_poly.pdbx_seq_one_letter_code
_entity_poly.pdbx_strand_id
1 'polypeptide(L)'
;MRPTVCLVPLLSAVFLALAGCGALFPPASVTDLAADTGPGRVTLTWTNPGDRDLAGIRVMRRPDAYPVSPEDGTLVYDGLGTAATETGLVPGSRLFYAVFSYDKHGNHAPAAGVTVTVPGA
;
A
#
# COMPACT_ATOMS: atom_id res chain seq x y z
N MET A 1 -16.35 -27.25 39.40
CA MET A 1 -15.66 -27.34 38.10
C MET A 1 -16.69 -27.08 37.00
N ARG A 2 -16.59 -25.93 36.31
CA ARG A 2 -17.43 -25.54 35.17
C ARG A 2 -16.47 -25.19 34.03
N PRO A 3 -16.70 -25.68 32.80
CA PRO A 3 -15.76 -25.49 31.71
C PRO A 3 -15.80 -24.06 31.19
N THR A 4 -14.61 -23.59 30.80
CA THR A 4 -14.33 -22.37 30.06
C THR A 4 -15.18 -22.27 28.79
N VAL A 5 -15.84 -21.13 28.58
CA VAL A 5 -16.26 -20.68 27.26
C VAL A 5 -15.71 -19.26 27.09
N CYS A 6 -14.65 -19.14 26.30
CA CYS A 6 -14.04 -17.87 25.93
C CYS A 6 -14.82 -17.33 24.73
N LEU A 7 -15.85 -16.51 25.00
CA LEU A 7 -16.60 -15.81 23.97
C LEU A 7 -15.78 -14.58 23.55
N VAL A 8 -15.12 -14.62 22.39
CA VAL A 8 -14.52 -13.43 21.77
C VAL A 8 -15.59 -12.82 20.86
N PRO A 9 -16.19 -11.67 21.20
CA PRO A 9 -17.11 -11.02 20.28
C PRO A 9 -16.32 -10.35 19.16
N LEU A 10 -16.68 -10.72 17.93
CA LEU A 10 -16.28 -10.07 16.68
C LEU A 10 -16.91 -8.67 16.57
N LEU A 11 -16.18 -7.76 15.89
CA LEU A 11 -16.59 -6.43 15.39
C LEU A 11 -16.74 -5.28 16.40
N SER A 12 -15.68 -4.48 16.54
CA SER A 12 -15.65 -3.08 16.08
C SER A 12 -14.28 -2.50 16.39
N ALA A 13 -13.53 -2.13 15.35
CA ALA A 13 -12.34 -1.31 15.51
C ALA A 13 -12.77 0.08 15.97
N VAL A 14 -12.86 0.27 17.29
CA VAL A 14 -12.85 1.59 17.89
C VAL A 14 -11.44 2.12 17.66
N PHE A 15 -11.28 2.97 16.66
CA PHE A 15 -10.06 3.74 16.44
C PHE A 15 -9.99 4.81 17.53
N LEU A 16 -9.58 4.40 18.73
CA LEU A 16 -9.30 5.30 19.83
C LEU A 16 -7.95 5.95 19.51
N ALA A 17 -7.98 7.17 18.99
CA ALA A 17 -6.79 7.96 18.74
C ALA A 17 -6.13 8.34 20.08
N LEU A 18 -5.27 7.46 20.60
CA LEU A 18 -4.29 7.81 21.61
C LEU A 18 -3.19 8.64 20.93
N ALA A 19 -3.41 9.95 20.86
CA ALA A 19 -2.38 10.92 20.53
C ALA A 19 -1.25 10.80 21.57
N GLY A 20 -0.17 10.08 21.25
CA GLY A 20 0.93 9.93 22.20
C GLY A 20 2.22 9.28 21.71
N CYS A 21 2.21 8.35 20.75
CA CYS A 21 3.47 7.79 20.25
C CYS A 21 3.33 7.32 18.79
N GLY A 22 3.33 8.27 17.85
CA GLY A 22 3.43 7.99 16.41
C GLY A 22 4.80 7.44 15.96
N ALA A 23 5.51 6.80 16.88
CA ALA A 23 6.80 6.14 16.67
C ALA A 23 6.69 4.62 16.86
N LEU A 24 5.60 4.12 17.43
CA LEU A 24 5.42 2.70 17.76
C LEU A 24 4.42 1.98 16.86
N PHE A 25 3.63 2.71 16.07
CA PHE A 25 2.61 2.13 15.21
C PHE A 25 2.81 2.62 13.79
N PRO A 26 2.90 1.71 12.79
CA PRO A 26 2.85 2.12 11.40
C PRO A 26 1.51 2.79 11.09
N PRO A 27 1.46 3.65 10.06
CA PRO A 27 0.19 4.17 9.55
C PRO A 27 -0.73 3.03 9.10
N ALA A 28 -2.01 3.32 8.87
CA ALA A 28 -2.88 2.40 8.16
C ALA A 28 -2.44 2.25 6.68
N SER A 29 -2.72 1.10 6.06
CA SER A 29 -2.49 0.89 4.63
C SER A 29 -3.32 1.87 3.79
N VAL A 30 -2.88 2.13 2.55
CA VAL A 30 -3.70 2.88 1.58
C VAL A 30 -5.00 2.13 1.28
N THR A 31 -6.06 2.87 0.97
CA THR A 31 -7.34 2.31 0.47
C THR A 31 -7.58 2.73 -0.96
N ASP A 32 -8.62 2.19 -1.59
CA ASP A 32 -9.06 2.56 -2.95
C ASP A 32 -7.96 2.47 -4.01
N LEU A 33 -7.02 1.53 -3.83
CA LEU A 33 -5.95 1.29 -4.78
C LEU A 33 -6.56 0.81 -6.09
N ALA A 34 -6.34 1.59 -7.15
CA ALA A 34 -6.79 1.29 -8.50
C ALA A 34 -5.65 1.53 -9.51
N ALA A 35 -5.79 0.90 -10.68
CA ALA A 35 -4.88 1.06 -11.78
C ALA A 35 -5.64 1.33 -13.08
N ASP A 36 -5.22 2.37 -13.80
CA ASP A 36 -5.56 2.62 -15.20
C ASP A 36 -4.36 2.25 -16.07
N THR A 37 -4.60 1.56 -17.18
CA THR A 37 -3.54 1.05 -18.04
C THR A 37 -3.71 1.56 -19.46
N GLY A 38 -2.61 2.00 -20.08
CA GLY A 38 -2.54 2.32 -21.50
C GLY A 38 -1.29 1.74 -22.15
N PRO A 39 -1.15 1.84 -23.48
CA PRO A 39 0.06 1.39 -24.17
C PRO A 39 1.32 2.02 -23.55
N GLY A 40 2.18 1.17 -23.00
CA GLY A 40 3.43 1.56 -22.34
C GLY A 40 3.29 2.42 -21.07
N ARG A 41 2.11 2.46 -20.44
CA ARG A 41 1.83 3.26 -19.24
C ARG A 41 0.93 2.54 -18.25
N VAL A 42 1.21 2.73 -16.97
CA VAL A 42 0.30 2.42 -15.85
C VAL A 42 0.16 3.67 -14.99
N THR A 43 -1.07 4.05 -14.69
CA THR A 43 -1.39 5.09 -13.71
C THR A 43 -2.05 4.42 -12.50
N LEU A 44 -1.44 4.58 -11.33
CA LEU A 44 -1.96 4.11 -10.05
C LEU A 44 -2.59 5.27 -9.30
N THR A 45 -3.70 4.99 -8.62
CA THR A 45 -4.37 5.94 -7.72
C THR A 45 -4.72 5.25 -6.41
N TRP A 46 -4.73 5.99 -5.31
CA TRP A 46 -5.07 5.48 -3.99
C TRP A 46 -5.56 6.59 -3.05
N THR A 47 -6.10 6.20 -1.91
CA THR A 47 -6.45 7.09 -0.79
C THR A 47 -5.41 6.95 0.32
N ASN A 48 -4.81 8.06 0.73
CA ASN A 48 -3.89 8.09 1.86
C ASN A 48 -4.62 7.84 3.18
N PRO A 49 -3.98 7.15 4.15
CA PRO A 49 -4.55 7.01 5.47
C PRO A 49 -4.62 8.37 6.18
N GLY A 50 -5.58 8.52 7.10
CA GLY A 50 -5.77 9.74 7.90
C GLY A 50 -4.83 9.87 9.11
N ASP A 51 -3.86 8.96 9.24
CA ASP A 51 -2.90 8.95 10.33
C ASP A 51 -2.06 10.25 10.37
N ARG A 52 -1.98 10.86 11.54
CA ARG A 52 -1.34 12.18 11.75
C ARG A 52 0.17 12.15 11.50
N ASP A 53 0.80 10.99 11.64
CA ASP A 53 2.23 10.75 11.50
C ASP A 53 2.62 10.19 10.12
N LEU A 54 1.68 10.03 9.20
CA LEU A 54 1.98 9.68 7.81
C LEU A 54 3.06 10.60 7.24
N ALA A 55 4.17 10.00 6.82
CA ALA A 55 5.28 10.69 6.17
C ALA A 55 5.22 10.57 4.65
N GLY A 56 4.71 9.45 4.14
CA GLY A 56 4.57 9.25 2.71
C GLY A 56 4.02 7.88 2.34
N ILE A 57 3.92 7.71 1.02
CA ILE A 57 3.55 6.49 0.33
C ILE A 57 4.72 6.10 -0.56
N ARG A 58 5.12 4.84 -0.49
CA ARG A 58 6.11 4.24 -1.37
C ARG A 58 5.47 3.19 -2.26
N VAL A 59 5.66 3.30 -3.57
CA VAL A 59 5.18 2.35 -4.56
C VAL A 59 6.36 1.59 -5.14
N MET A 60 6.34 0.27 -4.98
CA MET A 60 7.33 -0.65 -5.52
C MET A 60 6.71 -1.51 -6.61
N ARG A 61 7.51 -1.91 -7.60
CA ARG A 61 7.08 -2.76 -8.72
C ARG A 61 8.06 -3.88 -9.01
N ARG A 62 7.50 -5.06 -9.32
CA ARG A 62 8.23 -6.23 -9.81
C ARG A 62 7.53 -6.89 -11.01
N PRO A 63 8.28 -7.56 -11.89
CA PRO A 63 7.71 -8.22 -13.07
C PRO A 63 7.19 -9.65 -12.79
N ASP A 64 7.50 -10.22 -11.63
CA ASP A 64 7.38 -11.66 -11.35
C ASP A 64 6.52 -12.01 -10.12
N ALA A 65 6.47 -11.13 -9.12
CA ALA A 65 5.67 -11.30 -7.90
C ALA A 65 5.41 -9.93 -7.25
N TYR A 66 4.49 -9.87 -6.28
CA TYR A 66 4.33 -8.66 -5.45
C TYR A 66 5.62 -8.36 -4.67
N PRO A 67 6.09 -7.10 -4.65
CA PRO A 67 7.10 -6.67 -3.71
C PRO A 67 6.72 -6.99 -2.27
N VAL A 68 7.67 -7.52 -1.50
CA VAL A 68 7.43 -7.92 -0.09
C VAL A 68 7.94 -6.91 0.93
N SER A 69 8.76 -5.94 0.51
CA SER A 69 9.24 -4.84 1.34
C SER A 69 9.29 -3.52 0.59
N PRO A 70 9.42 -2.37 1.29
CA PRO A 70 9.56 -1.05 0.69
C PRO A 70 10.86 -0.83 -0.12
N GLU A 71 11.74 -1.83 -0.18
CA GLU A 71 13.00 -1.83 -0.95
C GLU A 71 13.01 -2.94 -2.01
N ASP A 72 11.95 -3.74 -2.12
CA ASP A 72 11.90 -4.90 -3.02
C ASP A 72 11.45 -4.49 -4.44
N GLY A 73 12.38 -4.46 -5.38
CA GLY A 73 12.11 -4.19 -6.80
C GLY A 73 12.39 -2.76 -7.22
N THR A 74 11.60 -2.25 -8.18
CA THR A 74 11.79 -0.91 -8.74
C THR A 74 10.91 0.11 -8.03
N LEU A 75 11.52 1.20 -7.57
CA LEU A 75 10.80 2.34 -7.02
C LEU A 75 10.06 3.08 -8.13
N VAL A 76 8.75 3.20 -7.98
CA VAL A 76 7.86 3.92 -8.91
C VAL A 76 7.47 5.29 -8.36
N TYR A 77 7.27 5.38 -7.05
CA TYR A 77 6.83 6.59 -6.40
C TYR A 77 7.26 6.64 -4.94
N ASP A 78 7.63 7.83 -4.46
CA ASP A 78 7.85 8.13 -3.05
C ASP A 78 7.38 9.56 -2.74
N GLY A 79 6.39 9.71 -1.88
CA GLY A 79 5.86 11.01 -1.48
C GLY A 79 4.45 10.98 -0.89
N LEU A 80 3.85 12.15 -0.67
CA LEU A 80 2.51 12.31 -0.04
C LEU A 80 1.34 12.39 -1.05
N GLY A 81 1.61 12.23 -2.33
CA GLY A 81 0.58 12.22 -3.36
C GLY A 81 -0.33 11.00 -3.26
N THR A 82 -1.36 11.02 -4.10
CA THR A 82 -2.40 9.99 -4.17
C THR A 82 -2.44 9.29 -5.53
N ALA A 83 -1.44 9.55 -6.37
CA ALA A 83 -1.30 8.96 -7.69
C ALA A 83 0.16 8.89 -8.14
N ALA A 84 0.45 7.89 -8.98
CA ALA A 84 1.74 7.72 -9.64
C ALA A 84 1.53 7.22 -11.06
N THR A 85 2.31 7.74 -12.00
CA THR A 85 2.29 7.30 -13.40
C THR A 85 3.66 6.76 -13.78
N GLU A 86 3.72 5.49 -14.17
CA GLU A 86 4.90 4.87 -14.76
C GLU A 86 4.74 4.79 -16.28
N THR A 87 5.74 5.23 -17.03
CA THR A 87 5.77 5.23 -18.50
C THR A 87 6.99 4.47 -19.02
N GLY A 88 6.99 4.12 -20.31
CA GLY A 88 8.09 3.39 -20.93
C GLY A 88 8.05 1.88 -20.62
N LEU A 89 6.88 1.38 -20.23
CA LEU A 89 6.66 -0.03 -19.97
C LEU A 89 6.54 -0.82 -21.27
N VAL A 90 6.95 -2.08 -21.24
CA VAL A 90 6.84 -2.96 -22.41
C VAL A 90 5.37 -3.40 -22.59
N PRO A 91 4.74 -3.17 -23.75
CA PRO A 91 3.39 -3.65 -24.03
C PRO A 91 3.27 -5.17 -23.86
N GLY A 92 2.16 -5.65 -23.29
CA GLY A 92 1.92 -7.06 -22.99
C GLY A 92 2.61 -7.58 -21.73
N SER A 93 3.43 -6.77 -21.04
CA SER A 93 4.04 -7.18 -19.78
C SER A 93 3.00 -7.23 -18.64
N ARG A 94 3.14 -8.24 -17.79
CA ARG A 94 2.41 -8.33 -16.52
C ARG A 94 3.31 -7.79 -15.41
N LEU A 95 2.77 -6.90 -14.58
CA LEU A 95 3.50 -6.22 -13.52
C LEU A 95 2.72 -6.30 -12.21
N PHE A 96 3.46 -6.36 -11.12
CA PHE A 96 2.95 -6.43 -9.76
C PHE A 96 3.42 -5.20 -9.00
N TYR A 97 2.47 -4.42 -8.49
CA TYR A 97 2.72 -3.24 -7.70
C TYR A 97 2.33 -3.48 -6.25
N ALA A 98 3.12 -2.93 -5.32
CA ALA A 98 2.83 -2.90 -3.90
C ALA A 98 2.97 -1.45 -3.40
N VAL A 99 2.00 -1.00 -2.62
CA VAL A 99 1.89 0.37 -2.11
C VAL A 99 1.94 0.34 -0.59
N PHE A 100 2.97 0.96 -0.03
CA PHE A 100 3.25 1.01 1.41
C PHE A 100 3.06 2.44 1.91
N SER A 101 2.22 2.64 2.93
CA SER A 101 2.28 3.87 3.73
C SER A 101 3.38 3.76 4.77
N TYR A 102 4.01 4.89 5.10
CA TYR A 102 5.08 4.94 6.08
C TYR A 102 5.07 6.21 6.92
N ASP A 103 5.55 6.11 8.15
CA ASP A 103 5.66 7.24 9.09
C ASP A 103 7.08 7.87 9.09
N LYS A 104 7.27 8.92 9.90
CA LYS A 104 8.55 9.64 10.02
C LYS A 104 9.65 8.83 10.71
N HIS A 105 9.30 7.71 11.31
CA HIS A 105 10.21 6.82 12.04
C HIS A 105 10.60 5.59 11.20
N GLY A 106 10.08 5.47 9.98
CA GLY A 106 10.35 4.36 9.07
C GLY A 106 9.49 3.12 9.36
N ASN A 107 8.40 3.25 10.11
CA ASN A 107 7.42 2.16 10.23
C ASN A 107 6.55 2.12 8.98
N HIS A 108 6.35 0.91 8.44
CA HIS A 108 5.57 0.69 7.23
C HIS A 108 4.31 -0.14 7.52
N ALA A 109 3.21 0.23 6.88
CA ALA A 109 2.03 -0.62 6.87
C ALA A 109 2.24 -1.87 5.98
N PRO A 110 1.44 -2.93 6.16
CA PRO A 110 1.29 -3.95 5.14
C PRO A 110 0.91 -3.32 3.79
N ALA A 111 1.45 -3.86 2.70
CA ALA A 111 1.22 -3.31 1.38
C ALA A 111 -0.19 -3.55 0.86
N ALA A 112 -0.75 -2.59 0.13
CA ALA A 112 -1.83 -2.84 -0.81
C ALA A 112 -1.23 -3.25 -2.16
N GLY A 113 -1.70 -4.34 -2.76
CA GLY A 113 -1.17 -4.87 -4.01
C GLY A 113 -2.14 -4.74 -5.17
N VAL A 114 -1.62 -4.46 -6.37
CA VAL A 114 -2.39 -4.57 -7.63
C VAL A 114 -1.55 -5.23 -8.72
N THR A 115 -2.16 -6.17 -9.45
CA THR A 115 -1.57 -6.76 -10.65
C THR A 115 -2.16 -6.07 -11.88
N VAL A 116 -1.32 -5.71 -12.83
CA VAL A 116 -1.76 -5.12 -14.10
C VAL A 116 -1.10 -5.83 -15.27
N THR A 117 -1.77 -5.79 -16.41
CA THR A 117 -1.19 -6.16 -17.71
C THR A 117 -1.19 -4.91 -18.57
N VAL A 118 -0.01 -4.50 -19.04
CA VAL A 118 0.11 -3.35 -19.94
C VAL A 118 -0.53 -3.72 -21.27
N PRO A 119 -1.52 -2.95 -21.77
CA PRO A 119 -2.15 -3.24 -23.06
C PRO A 119 -1.10 -3.37 -24.18
N GLY A 120 -1.33 -4.34 -25.06
CA GLY A 120 -0.61 -4.47 -26.32
C GLY A 120 -0.89 -3.29 -27.26
N ALA A 121 -0.07 -3.17 -28.31
CA ALA A 121 -0.34 -2.28 -29.43
C ALA A 121 -1.48 -2.82 -30.30
#